data_AF-L0K3P7-F1
#
_entry.id   AF-L0K3P7-F1
#
_cell.length_a   1.000
_cell.length_b   1.000
_cell.length_c   1.000
_cell.angle_alpha   90.00
_cell.angle_beta   90.00
_cell.angle_gamma   90.00
#
_symmetry.space_group_name_H-M   'P 1'
#
loop_
_entity.id
_entity.type
_entity.pdbx_description
1 polymer ?
#
loop_
_entity_poly.entity_id
_entity_poly.type
_entity_poly.pdbx_seq_one_letter_code
_entity_poly.pdbx_strand_id
1 'polypeptide(L)' 'MDETERRDPITNVPVERAELDVYLAGTPTLSGIEFLERCLSMLRR' A
#
# COMPACT_ATOMS: atom_id res chain seq x y z
N MET A 1 13.68 21.75 1.25
CA MET A 1 12.34 21.78 1.86
C MET A 1 12.07 20.36 2.29
N ASP A 2 11.69 20.15 3.55
CA ASP A 2 11.37 18.83 4.11
C ASP A 2 10.20 18.25 3.32
N GLU A 3 10.45 17.32 2.42
CA GLU A 3 9.41 16.51 1.79
C GLU A 3 8.92 15.53 2.86
N THR A 4 7.99 15.98 3.70
CA THR A 4 7.30 15.10 4.66
C THR A 4 6.75 13.90 3.90
N GLU A 5 7.38 12.74 4.07
CA GLU A 5 6.97 11.46 3.50
C GLU A 5 5.47 11.29 3.71
N ARG A 6 4.71 11.26 2.62
CA ARG A 6 3.26 11.09 2.66
C ARG A 6 2.97 9.64 3.10
N ARG A 7 2.30 9.46 4.24
CA ARG A 7 1.95 8.14 4.78
C ARG A 7 0.50 7.77 4.49
N ASP A 8 0.26 6.50 4.20
CA ASP A 8 -1.09 5.95 4.03
C ASP A 8 -1.88 6.07 5.36
N PRO A 9 -3.11 6.61 5.38
CA PRO A 9 -3.85 6.87 6.61
C PRO A 9 -4.41 5.61 7.29
N ILE A 10 -4.44 4.47 6.61
CA ILE A 10 -4.97 3.21 7.13
C ILE A 10 -3.83 2.33 7.68
N THR A 11 -2.69 2.32 6.99
CA THR A 11 -1.56 1.39 7.25
C THR A 11 -0.30 2.09 7.75
N ASN A 12 -0.22 3.42 7.72
CA ASN A 12 0.90 4.26 8.16
C ASN A 12 2.25 3.98 7.44
N VAL A 13 2.20 3.29 6.30
CA VAL A 13 3.35 3.02 5.43
C VAL A 13 3.65 4.24 4.56
N PRO A 14 4.92 4.61 4.31
CA PRO A 14 5.28 5.69 3.39
C PRO A 14 4.86 5.35 1.94
N VAL A 15 4.24 6.31 1.23
CA VAL A 15 3.72 6.15 -0.13
C VAL A 15 4.39 7.16 -1.06
N GLU A 16 5.08 6.68 -2.09
CA GLU A 16 5.89 7.51 -3.00
C GLU A 16 5.09 8.16 -4.15
N ARG A 17 3.78 7.91 -4.30
CA ARG A 17 3.00 8.40 -5.46
C ARG A 17 1.72 9.15 -5.09
N ALA A 18 1.59 10.33 -5.70
CA ALA A 18 0.56 11.34 -5.44
C ALA A 18 -0.71 11.19 -6.29
N GLU A 19 -1.15 9.97 -6.56
CA GLU A 19 -2.50 9.73 -7.06
C GLU A 19 -3.21 8.92 -5.99
N LEU A 20 -4.13 9.58 -5.27
CA LEU A 20 -5.06 8.90 -4.37
C LEU A 20 -5.95 8.05 -5.27
N ASP A 21 -5.54 6.80 -5.48
CA ASP A 21 -6.36 5.81 -6.18
C ASP A 21 -7.70 5.74 -5.46
N VAL A 22 -8.77 6.10 -6.18
CA VAL A 22 -10.13 5.99 -5.67
C VAL A 22 -10.41 4.51 -5.45
N TYR A 23 -10.27 4.05 -4.20
CA TYR A 23 -10.53 2.66 -3.86
C TYR A 23 -12.03 2.39 -3.96
N LEU A 24 -12.41 1.53 -4.90
CA LEU A 24 -13.75 0.96 -4.94
C LEU A 24 -13.92 0.03 -3.74
N ALA A 25 -15.07 0.12 -3.07
CA ALA A 25 -15.38 -0.79 -1.96
C ALA A 25 -15.31 -2.25 -2.45
N GLY A 26 -14.44 -3.05 -1.82
CA GLY A 26 -14.19 -4.44 -2.21
C GLY A 26 -13.00 -4.67 -3.14
N THR A 27 -12.36 -3.61 -3.68
CA THR A 27 -11.08 -3.76 -4.37
C THR A 27 -9.92 -3.64 -3.39
N PRO A 28 -8.95 -4.57 -3.39
CA PRO A 28 -7.78 -4.46 -2.54
C PRO A 28 -6.96 -3.23 -2.93
N THR A 29 -6.47 -2.49 -1.93
CA THR A 29 -5.54 -1.38 -2.14
C THR A 29 -4.21 -1.89 -2.70
N LEU A 30 -3.40 -1.00 -3.29
CA LEU A 30 -2.05 -1.37 -3.75
C LEU A 30 -1.22 -1.97 -2.61
N SER A 31 -1.28 -1.36 -1.41
CA SER A 31 -0.66 -1.88 -0.19
C SER A 31 -1.21 -3.26 0.22
N GLY A 32 -2.49 -3.51 -0.01
CA GLY A 32 -3.12 -4.82 0.21
C GLY A 32 -2.62 -5.88 -0.77
N ILE A 33 -2.41 -5.51 -2.04
CA ILE A 33 -1.84 -6.40 -3.07
C ILE A 33 -0.39 -6.77 -2.69
N GLU A 34 0.45 -5.77 -2.37
CA GLU A 34 1.85 -6.00 -1.97
C GLU A 34 1.94 -6.88 -0.71
N PHE A 35 1.03 -6.70 0.25
CA PHE A 35 0.95 -7.56 1.42
C PHE A 35 0.63 -9.01 1.06
N LEU A 36 -0.35 -9.25 0.17
CA LEU A 36 -0.70 -10.59 -0.28
C LEU A 36 0.45 -11.28 -1.03
N GLU A 37 1.17 -10.55 -1.88
CA GLU A 37 2.34 -11.08 -2.58
C GLU A 37 3.44 -11.52 -1.61
N ARG A 38 3.70 -10.74 -0.56
CA ARG A 38 4.65 -11.13 0.51
C ARG A 38 4.19 -12.39 1.23
N CYS A 39 2.92 -12.50 1.60
CA CYS A 39 2.37 -13.70 2.24
C CYS A 39 2.52 -14.95 1.36
N LEU A 40 2.19 -14.84 0.07
CA LEU A 40 2.35 -15.93 -0.89
C LEU A 40 3.82 -16.32 -1.08
N SER A 41 4.73 -15.35 -1.05
CA SER A 41 6.17 -15.62 -1.15
C SER A 41 6.71 -16.44 0.03
N MET A 42 6.15 -16.23 1.24
CA MET A 42 6.51 -17.00 2.43
C MET A 42 6.00 -18.44 2.36
N LEU A 43 4.80 -18.65 1.82
CA LEU A 43 4.17 -19.97 1.68
C LEU A 43 4.80 -20.84 0.59
N ARG A 44 5.53 -20.25 -0.36
CA ARG A 44 6.22 -20.97 -1.44
C ARG A 44 7.62 -21.51 -1.04
N ARG A 45 8.04 -21.30 0.22
CA ARG A 45 9.25 -21.91 0.80
C ARG A 45 8.93 -23.25 1.44
#